data_AF-A0AA34TPP5-F1
#
_entry.id   AF-A0AA34TPP5-F1
#
_cell.length_a   1.000
_cell.length_b   1.000
_cell.length_c   1.000
_cell.angle_alpha   90.00
_cell.angle_beta   90.00
_cell.angle_gamma   90.00
#
_symmetry.space_group_name_H-M   'P 1'
#
loop_
_entity.id
_entity.type
_entity.pdbx_description
1 polymer ?
#
loop_
_entity_poly.entity_id
_entity_poly.type
_entity_poly.pdbx_seq_one_letter_code
_entity_poly.pdbx_strand_id
1 'polypeptide(L)' 'MVRSVCNVPLIASGGAGAMEHFAEAYKKTNVDGALAASVFHKQVINIGELKQYLKQQDVEVRL' A
#
# COMPACT_ATOMS: atom_id res chain seq x y z
N MET A 1 -17.14 0.56 9.35
CA MET A 1 -15.71 0.87 9.13
C MET A 1 -15.55 2.37 8.99
N VAL A 2 -14.43 2.97 9.40
CA VAL A 2 -14.22 4.45 9.30
C VAL A 2 -14.46 4.98 7.89
N ARG A 3 -14.14 4.20 6.85
CA ARG A 3 -14.43 4.55 5.45
C ARG A 3 -15.89 4.92 5.16
N SER A 4 -16.87 4.28 5.81
CA SER A 4 -18.29 4.52 5.51
C SER A 4 -18.83 5.83 6.08
N VAL A 5 -18.06 6.50 6.96
CA VAL A 5 -18.44 7.75 7.63
C VAL A 5 -17.44 8.88 7.40
N CYS A 6 -16.41 8.63 6.59
CA CYS A 6 -15.30 9.54 6.36
C CYS A 6 -15.09 9.64 4.85
N ASN A 7 -15.19 10.83 4.28
CA ASN A 7 -15.06 11.08 2.83
C ASN A 7 -13.70 11.67 2.43
N VAL A 8 -12.83 11.99 3.40
CA VAL A 8 -11.46 12.40 3.11
C VAL A 8 -10.60 11.19 2.73
N PRO A 9 -9.46 11.40 2.03
CA PRO A 9 -8.53 10.32 1.73
C PRO A 9 -8.04 9.58 2.99
N LEU A 10 -8.03 8.26 2.95
CA LEU A 10 -7.60 7.37 4.02
C LEU A 10 -6.31 6.64 3.61
N ILE A 11 -5.30 6.74 4.47
CA ILE A 11 -4.02 6.05 4.28
C ILE A 11 -3.95 4.87 5.24
N ALA A 12 -3.79 3.66 4.70
CA ALA A 12 -3.42 2.49 5.49
C ALA A 12 -1.99 2.67 6.01
N SER A 13 -1.80 2.60 7.33
CA SER A 13 -0.49 2.81 7.96
C SER A 13 -0.21 1.72 8.99
N GLY A 14 0.98 1.12 8.90
CA GLY A 14 1.47 0.09 9.82
C GLY A 14 1.20 -1.36 9.37
N GLY A 15 2.04 -2.29 9.82
CA GLY A 15 1.88 -3.75 9.60
C GLY A 15 2.40 -4.30 8.27
N ALA A 16 2.66 -3.47 7.26
CA ALA A 16 3.18 -3.94 5.98
C ALA A 16 4.64 -4.43 6.10
N GLY A 17 4.83 -5.75 6.04
CA GLY A 17 6.14 -6.43 6.06
C GLY A 17 6.58 -7.11 4.76
N ALA A 18 5.72 -7.13 3.74
CA ALA A 18 5.89 -7.87 2.48
C ALA A 18 5.13 -7.13 1.38
N MET A 19 5.46 -7.36 0.10
CA MET A 19 4.83 -6.65 -1.03
C MET A 19 3.32 -6.96 -1.13
N GLU A 20 2.95 -8.18 -0.80
CA GLU A 20 1.59 -8.71 -0.77
C GLU A 20 0.70 -7.89 0.17
N HIS A 21 1.21 -7.47 1.32
CA HIS A 21 0.44 -6.66 2.27
C HIS A 21 -0.02 -5.33 1.66
N PHE A 22 0.76 -4.74 0.73
CA PHE A 22 0.35 -3.54 0.01
C PHE A 22 -0.76 -3.85 -0.99
N ALA A 23 -0.61 -4.92 -1.79
CA ALA A 23 -1.64 -5.32 -2.73
C ALA A 23 -2.95 -5.68 -2.02
N GLU A 24 -2.88 -6.37 -0.88
CA GLU A 24 -4.04 -6.67 -0.06
C GLU A 24 -4.70 -5.42 0.51
N ALA A 25 -3.93 -4.42 0.95
CA ALA A 25 -4.49 -3.15 1.40
C ALA A 25 -5.34 -2.50 0.30
N TYR A 26 -4.84 -2.42 -0.93
CA TYR A 26 -5.59 -1.82 -2.05
C TYR A 26 -6.76 -2.70 -2.55
N LYS A 27 -6.62 -4.03 -2.53
CA LYS A 27 -7.64 -4.94 -3.08
C LYS A 27 -8.76 -5.30 -2.10
N LYS A 28 -8.42 -5.47 -0.82
CA LYS A 28 -9.36 -5.92 0.22
C LYS A 28 -9.99 -4.76 0.99
N THR A 29 -9.41 -3.56 0.89
CA THR A 29 -9.90 -2.39 1.62
C THR A 29 -10.04 -1.20 0.69
N ASN A 30 -10.96 -0.30 1.04
CA ASN A 30 -11.18 0.93 0.28
C ASN A 30 -10.33 2.07 0.87
N VAL A 31 -9.02 1.98 0.65
CA VAL A 31 -8.03 2.98 1.08
C VAL A 31 -7.47 3.72 -0.13
N ASP A 32 -7.14 4.99 0.08
CA ASP A 32 -6.64 5.88 -0.97
C ASP A 32 -5.11 5.83 -1.08
N GLY A 33 -4.44 5.24 -0.08
CA GLY A 33 -2.99 5.05 -0.07
C GLY A 33 -2.51 4.07 0.99
N ALA A 34 -1.26 3.65 0.87
CA ALA A 34 -0.56 2.81 1.85
C ALA A 34 0.78 3.44 2.25
N LEU A 35 1.05 3.46 3.55
CA LEU A 35 2.26 3.99 4.15
C LEU A 35 3.01 2.88 4.88
N ALA A 36 4.29 2.75 4.57
CA ALA A 36 5.22 1.94 5.35
C ALA A 36 6.53 2.70 5.56
N ALA A 37 7.20 2.45 6.68
CA ALA A 37 8.46 3.13 7.02
C ALA A 37 9.60 2.12 7.19
N SER A 38 9.50 1.21 8.14
CA SER A 38 10.62 0.33 8.50
C SER A 38 11.10 -0.56 7.36
N VAL A 39 10.20 -1.05 6.49
CA VAL A 39 10.57 -1.89 5.34
C VAL A 39 11.41 -1.16 4.29
N PHE A 40 11.18 0.15 4.11
CA PHE A 40 11.96 0.96 3.17
C PHE A 40 13.27 1.44 3.80
N HIS A 41 13.24 1.90 5.05
CA HIS A 41 14.46 2.34 5.75
C HIS A 41 15.45 1.20 5.97
N LYS A 42 14.97 -0.03 6.19
CA LYS A 42 15.80 -1.23 6.33
C LYS A 42 16.12 -1.90 4.99
N GLN A 43 15.70 -1.32 3.86
CA GLN A 43 15.91 -1.87 2.51
C GLN A 43 15.38 -3.31 2.35
N VAL A 44 14.38 -3.70 3.14
CA VAL A 44 13.72 -5.02 3.04
C VAL A 44 12.88 -5.09 1.77
N ILE A 45 12.28 -3.97 1.38
CA ILE A 45 11.51 -3.83 0.15
C ILE A 45 12.08 -2.65 -0.63
N ASN A 46 12.44 -2.87 -1.89
CA ASN A 46 12.78 -1.80 -2.80
C ASN A 46 11.50 -1.12 -3.30
N ILE A 47 11.46 0.21 -3.29
CA ILE A 47 10.27 0.98 -3.71
C ILE A 47 9.97 0.84 -5.21
N GLY A 48 11.00 0.69 -6.05
CA GLY A 48 10.85 0.47 -7.48
C GLY A 48 10.26 -0.91 -7.78
N GLU A 49 10.79 -1.95 -7.13
CA GLU A 49 10.24 -3.31 -7.25
C GLU A 49 8.81 -3.39 -6.72
N LEU A 50 8.52 -2.74 -5.59
CA LEU A 50 7.16 -2.68 -5.05
C LEU A 50 6.19 -2.03 -6.03
N LYS A 51 6.57 -0.93 -6.68
CA LYS A 51 5.73 -0.29 -7.71
C LYS A 51 5.51 -1.20 -8.91
N GLN A 52 6.55 -1.88 -9.39
CA GLN A 52 6.39 -2.83 -10.49
C GLN A 52 5.46 -3.99 -10.11
N TYR A 53 5.61 -4.52 -8.90
CA TYR A 53 4.73 -5.55 -8.35
C TYR A 53 3.29 -5.07 -8.25
N LEU A 54 3.04 -3.88 -7.69
CA LEU A 54 1.70 -3.30 -7.58
C LEU A 54 1.05 -3.10 -8.95
N LYS A 55 1.81 -2.64 -9.94
CA LYS A 55 1.34 -2.53 -11.32
C LYS A 55 0.94 -3.89 -11.90
N GLN A 56 1.72 -4.95 -11.65
CA GLN A 56 1.37 -6.33 -12.06
C GLN A 56 0.14 -6.86 -11.33
N GLN A 57 -0.14 -6.35 -10.13
CA GLN A 57 -1.33 -6.65 -9.36
C GLN A 57 -2.55 -5.81 -9.77
N ASP A 58 -2.47 -5.06 -10.87
CA ASP A 58 -3.55 -4.19 -11.37
C ASP A 58 -3.86 -3.00 -10.44
N VAL A 59 -2.85 -2.54 -9.68
CA VAL A 59 -2.93 -1.31 -8.87
C VAL A 59 -2.27 -0.17 -9.65
N GLU A 60 -3.02 0.90 -9.90
CA GLU A 60 -2.48 2.10 -10.53
C GLU A 60 -1.43 2.75 -9.62
N VAL A 61 -0.20 2.81 -10.11
CA VAL A 61 0.92 3.41 -9.41
C VAL A 61 1.76 4.26 -10.37
N ARG A 62 2.26 5.38 -9.87
CA ARG A 62 3.21 6.21 -10.62
C ARG A 62 4.57 5.49 -10.66
N LEU A 63 5.01 5.10 -11.87
CA LEU A 63 6.36 4.57 -12.08
C LEU A 63 7.39 5.69 -11.96
#